data_AF-A0A315XXI7-F1
#
_entry.id   AF-A0A315XXI7-F1
#
_cell.length_a   1.000
_cell.length_b   1.000
_cell.length_c   1.000
_cell.angle_alpha   90.00
_cell.angle_beta   90.00
_cell.angle_gamma   90.00
#
_symmetry.space_group_name_H-M   'P 1'
#
loop_
_entity.id
_entity.type
_entity.pdbx_description
1 polymer ?
#
loop_
_entity_poly.entity_id
_entity_poly.type
_entity_poly.pdbx_seq_one_letter_code
_entity_poly.pdbx_strand_id
1 'polypeptide(L)'
;MKTRKLLAAAACIVLASAASCSKNEESAEKASEANTTAATAQNAGSIVFHAEGDITDADLDSISQILSERTADEIPDIGLEFSEDYDAKTVTMTFDKENAPKDNIDVFAERVLEKRLLEFRKGEKPDDEVILTNDDVEKAENVIMAETDGSMSDYVSIQFNDHGTEVFADVTSELAGTDTPLSIWFDGELLSAPTVRETITNGTCIISGDFDTTAAAELAKKIDSAPLPYEVSVKEINY
;
A
#
# COMPACT_ATOMS: atom_id res chain seq x y z
N MET A 1 -17.83 2.09 -26.24
CA MET A 1 -16.59 1.40 -25.84
C MET A 1 -16.93 0.60 -24.59
N LYS A 2 -16.83 -0.74 -24.63
CA LYS A 2 -17.15 -1.60 -23.47
C LYS A 2 -15.91 -1.62 -22.57
N THR A 3 -16.03 -1.06 -21.38
CA THR A 3 -15.08 -1.23 -20.28
C THR A 3 -14.95 -2.72 -19.99
N ARG A 4 -13.74 -3.27 -20.19
CA ARG A 4 -13.41 -4.64 -19.77
C ARG A 4 -13.30 -4.58 -18.24
N LYS A 5 -14.30 -5.11 -17.55
CA LYS A 5 -14.18 -5.43 -16.12
C LYS A 5 -13.08 -6.46 -15.98
N LEU A 6 -12.01 -6.14 -15.25
CA LEU A 6 -11.05 -7.14 -14.78
C LEU A 6 -11.82 -8.06 -13.83
N LEU A 7 -11.91 -9.35 -14.14
CA LEU A 7 -12.40 -10.37 -13.23
C LEU A 7 -11.15 -10.99 -12.59
N ALA A 8 -10.76 -10.51 -11.41
CA ALA A 8 -9.72 -11.14 -10.61
C ALA A 8 -10.30 -12.33 -9.84
N ALA A 9 -9.84 -13.54 -10.17
CA ALA A 9 -10.30 -14.79 -9.57
C ALA A 9 -9.38 -15.20 -8.42
N ALA A 10 -9.52 -14.59 -7.23
CA ALA A 10 -8.70 -14.96 -6.07
C ALA A 10 -8.95 -16.42 -5.69
N ALA A 11 -7.86 -17.16 -5.53
CA ALA A 11 -7.86 -18.44 -4.84
C ALA A 11 -6.86 -18.30 -3.69
N CYS A 12 -7.33 -18.34 -2.44
CA CYS A 12 -6.45 -18.65 -1.32
C CYS A 12 -5.99 -20.09 -1.49
N ILE A 13 -4.78 -20.28 -2.02
CA ILE A 13 -4.13 -21.59 -2.15
C ILE A 13 -3.16 -21.72 -0.99
N VAL A 14 -3.41 -22.68 -0.09
CA VAL A 14 -2.45 -23.10 0.94
C VAL A 14 -1.30 -23.83 0.25
N LEU A 15 -0.16 -23.17 0.06
CA LEU A 15 1.08 -23.83 -0.35
C LEU A 15 1.84 -24.28 0.91
N ALA A 16 1.56 -25.51 1.37
CA ALA A 16 2.45 -26.19 2.29
C ALA A 16 3.76 -26.54 1.56
N SER A 17 4.84 -25.81 1.81
CA SER A 17 6.19 -26.23 1.40
C SER A 17 7.02 -26.59 2.63
N ALA A 18 7.46 -27.85 2.67
CA ALA A 18 8.34 -28.39 3.68
C ALA A 18 9.80 -27.98 3.42
N ALA A 19 10.43 -27.41 4.44
CA ALA A 19 11.85 -27.41 4.80
C ALA A 19 12.94 -27.41 3.69
N SER A 20 13.78 -26.37 3.73
CA SER A 20 15.22 -26.57 4.00
C SER A 20 15.87 -25.26 4.46
N CYS A 21 16.39 -25.25 5.69
CA CYS A 21 17.31 -24.22 6.18
C CYS A 21 18.59 -24.20 5.34
N SER A 22 19.10 -23.01 5.04
CA SER A 22 20.53 -22.74 5.12
C SER A 22 20.77 -21.36 5.73
N LYS A 23 21.55 -21.37 6.81
CA LYS A 23 22.10 -20.17 7.44
C LYS A 23 23.11 -19.54 6.48
N ASN A 24 23.18 -18.21 6.48
CA ASN A 24 24.46 -17.51 6.41
C ASN A 24 24.36 -16.21 7.21
N GLU A 25 25.24 -16.10 8.21
CA GLU A 25 25.59 -14.89 8.94
C GLU A 25 26.53 -14.05 8.06
N GLU A 26 26.31 -12.75 7.96
CA GLU A 26 27.39 -11.79 7.78
C GLU A 26 27.03 -10.49 8.52
N SER A 27 27.96 -10.05 9.37
CA SER A 27 27.86 -8.85 10.19
C SER A 27 28.69 -7.71 9.61
N ALA A 28 28.29 -6.50 10.00
CA ALA A 28 29.08 -5.27 10.13
C ALA A 28 29.16 -4.32 8.93
N GLU A 29 28.32 -3.27 9.04
CA GLU A 29 28.76 -1.89 9.30
C GLU A 29 29.77 -1.26 8.33
N LYS A 30 29.28 -0.27 7.57
CA LYS A 30 30.07 0.91 7.22
C LYS A 30 29.19 2.15 7.16
N ALA A 31 29.57 3.11 7.99
CA ALA A 31 29.04 4.46 8.06
C ALA A 31 28.99 5.16 6.70
N SER A 32 27.88 5.83 6.42
CA SER A 32 27.80 6.88 5.41
C SER A 32 27.80 8.21 6.14
N GLU A 33 28.86 8.99 5.96
CA GLU A 33 28.93 10.37 6.42
C GLU A 33 27.92 11.21 5.63
N ALA A 34 26.93 11.74 6.34
CA ALA A 34 25.98 12.71 5.81
C ALA A 34 26.73 13.98 5.39
N ASN A 35 26.86 14.18 4.08
CA ASN A 35 27.19 15.49 3.52
C ASN A 35 25.88 16.20 3.18
N THR A 36 25.25 16.80 4.19
CA THR A 36 24.04 17.61 4.04
C THR A 36 24.40 18.89 3.28
N THR A 37 24.18 18.88 1.97
CA THR A 37 24.09 20.12 1.19
C THR A 37 22.62 20.48 1.16
N ALA A 38 22.22 21.42 2.02
CA ALA A 38 20.90 22.03 1.96
C ALA A 38 20.67 22.60 0.56
N ALA A 39 19.48 22.38 0.00
CA ALA A 39 19.07 22.99 -1.26
C ALA A 39 19.31 24.51 -1.16
N THR A 40 20.07 25.07 -2.10
CA THR A 40 20.20 26.53 -2.15
C THR A 40 18.86 27.08 -2.64
N ALA A 41 18.31 28.08 -1.93
CA ALA A 41 16.94 28.60 -2.08
C ALA A 41 16.52 29.05 -3.51
N GLN A 42 17.42 29.01 -4.50
CA GLN A 42 17.14 29.36 -5.89
C GLN A 42 16.69 28.18 -6.76
N ASN A 43 16.91 26.91 -6.34
CA ASN A 43 16.55 25.72 -7.13
C ASN A 43 15.50 24.81 -6.44
N ALA A 44 14.87 25.27 -5.37
CA ALA A 44 13.85 24.51 -4.66
C ALA A 44 12.51 24.57 -5.39
N GLY A 45 11.85 23.41 -5.52
CA GLY A 45 10.44 23.28 -5.85
C GLY A 45 9.63 22.98 -4.58
N SER A 46 8.32 23.23 -4.61
CA SER A 46 7.42 22.83 -3.53
C SER A 46 6.05 22.38 -4.00
N ILE A 47 5.44 21.49 -3.23
CA ILE A 47 4.03 21.10 -3.34
C ILE A 47 3.37 21.37 -1.99
N VAL A 48 2.25 22.08 -2.00
CA VAL A 48 1.44 22.35 -0.82
C VAL A 48 0.21 21.46 -0.88
N PHE A 49 0.09 20.57 0.09
CA PHE A 49 -1.06 19.69 0.28
C PHE A 49 -2.00 20.29 1.33
N HIS A 50 -3.30 20.21 1.12
CA HIS A 50 -4.32 20.68 2.06
C HIS A 50 -5.20 19.53 2.52
N ALA A 51 -5.31 19.36 3.84
CA ALA A 51 -6.17 18.35 4.45
C ALA A 51 -7.58 18.91 4.71
N GLU A 52 -8.60 18.18 4.27
CA GLU A 52 -9.99 18.61 4.34
C GLU A 52 -10.70 18.10 5.61
N GLY A 53 -11.49 18.99 6.24
CA GLY A 53 -12.33 18.63 7.38
C GLY A 53 -11.81 19.13 8.73
N ASP A 54 -12.25 18.46 9.79
CA ASP A 54 -11.87 18.79 11.17
C ASP A 54 -10.58 18.04 11.55
N ILE A 55 -9.46 18.58 11.07
CA ILE A 55 -8.12 18.03 11.23
C ILE A 55 -7.49 18.55 12.52
N THR A 56 -7.05 17.65 13.40
CA THR A 56 -6.21 17.98 14.56
C THR A 56 -4.73 18.03 14.18
N ASP A 57 -3.89 18.63 15.04
CA ASP A 57 -2.44 18.67 14.81
C ASP A 57 -1.84 17.26 14.64
N ALA A 58 -2.31 16.29 15.43
CA ALA A 58 -1.86 14.90 15.34
C ALA A 58 -2.30 14.20 14.04
N ASP A 59 -3.47 14.57 13.51
CA ASP A 59 -3.91 14.09 12.19
C ASP A 59 -3.01 14.66 11.09
N LEU A 60 -2.65 15.95 11.18
CA LEU A 60 -1.77 16.60 10.21
C LEU A 60 -0.34 16.04 10.27
N ASP A 61 0.19 15.77 11.47
CA ASP A 61 1.47 15.09 11.66
C ASP A 61 1.45 13.69 11.00
N SER A 62 0.36 12.94 11.18
CA SER A 62 0.18 11.62 10.56
C SER A 62 0.12 11.71 9.03
N ILE A 63 -0.60 12.70 8.48
CA ILE A 63 -0.63 12.97 7.04
C ILE A 63 0.77 13.30 6.53
N SER A 64 1.51 14.17 7.21
CA SER A 64 2.88 14.55 6.84
C SER A 64 3.82 13.36 6.80
N GLN A 65 3.76 12.49 7.82
CA GLN A 65 4.54 11.25 7.86
C GLN A 65 4.19 10.34 6.67
N ILE A 66 2.90 10.11 6.39
CA ILE A 66 2.46 9.28 5.27
C ILE A 66 2.97 9.84 3.94
N LEU A 67 2.85 11.15 3.72
CA LEU A 67 3.33 11.80 2.49
C LEU A 67 4.85 11.69 2.34
N SER A 68 5.59 11.82 3.44
CA SER A 68 7.05 11.63 3.46
C SER A 68 7.44 10.20 3.07
N GLU A 69 6.84 9.19 3.69
CA GLU A 69 7.13 7.77 3.41
C GLU A 69 6.81 7.43 1.94
N ARG A 70 5.69 7.92 1.41
CA ARG A 70 5.30 7.69 0.02
C ARG A 70 6.21 8.38 -1.00
N THR A 71 6.82 9.50 -0.61
CA THR A 71 7.71 10.28 -1.47
C THR A 71 9.12 9.72 -1.51
N ALA A 72 9.59 9.15 -0.40
CA ALA A 72 10.96 8.64 -0.24
C ALA A 72 11.34 7.56 -1.27
N ASP A 73 10.36 6.86 -1.83
CA ASP A 73 10.59 5.87 -2.89
C ASP A 73 10.97 6.47 -4.25
N GLU A 74 10.59 7.73 -4.49
CA GLU A 74 10.72 8.37 -5.80
C GLU A 74 11.67 9.57 -5.77
N ILE A 75 11.69 10.31 -4.66
CA ILE A 75 12.55 11.48 -4.45
C ILE A 75 13.56 11.14 -3.36
N PRO A 76 14.87 11.23 -3.63
CA PRO A 76 15.90 11.05 -2.59
C PRO A 76 15.74 12.05 -1.44
N ASP A 77 15.99 11.60 -0.22
CA ASP A 77 15.91 12.43 1.00
C ASP A 77 16.79 13.70 0.97
N ILE A 78 17.78 13.75 0.08
CA ILE A 78 18.70 14.90 -0.03
C ILE A 78 17.94 16.11 -0.58
N GLY A 79 17.67 17.06 0.31
CA GLY A 79 16.94 18.30 0.00
C GLY A 79 15.42 18.14 -0.01
N LEU A 80 14.90 16.99 0.44
CA LEU A 80 13.48 16.75 0.68
C LEU A 80 13.13 17.15 2.12
N GLU A 81 12.22 18.10 2.27
CA GLU A 81 11.77 18.60 3.57
C GLU A 81 10.24 18.67 3.61
N PHE A 82 9.65 18.29 4.74
CA PHE A 82 8.23 18.44 5.03
C PHE A 82 8.05 19.47 6.15
N SER A 83 7.02 20.29 6.03
CA SER A 83 6.64 21.27 7.06
C SER A 83 5.13 21.44 7.15
N GLU A 84 4.63 21.49 8.36
CA GLU A 84 3.21 21.59 8.68
C GLU A 84 2.82 23.04 9.02
N ASP A 85 1.69 23.48 8.50
CA ASP A 85 0.98 24.67 8.95
C ASP A 85 -0.36 24.23 9.54
N TYR A 86 -0.42 24.14 10.86
CA TYR A 86 -1.58 23.67 11.62
C TYR A 86 -2.79 24.60 11.50
N ASP A 87 -2.57 25.91 11.39
CA ASP A 87 -3.64 26.88 11.23
C ASP A 87 -4.27 26.77 9.83
N ALA A 88 -3.44 26.60 8.79
CA ALA A 88 -3.89 26.44 7.41
C ALA A 88 -4.29 25.00 7.06
N LYS A 89 -3.99 24.03 7.92
CA LYS A 89 -4.16 22.58 7.67
C LYS A 89 -3.45 22.16 6.39
N THR A 90 -2.19 22.55 6.25
CA THR A 90 -1.39 22.23 5.06
C THR A 90 -0.07 21.58 5.41
N VAL A 91 0.37 20.66 4.55
CA VAL A 91 1.72 20.09 4.56
C VAL A 91 2.43 20.59 3.32
N THR A 92 3.59 21.24 3.49
CA THR A 92 4.43 21.68 2.38
C THR A 92 5.60 20.73 2.24
N MET A 93 5.69 20.07 1.09
CA MET A 93 6.84 19.30 0.66
C MET A 93 7.74 20.19 -0.19
N THR A 94 8.99 20.36 0.23
CA THR A 94 10.04 21.08 -0.50
C THR A 94 11.07 20.09 -0.99
N PHE A 95 11.55 20.24 -2.22
CA PHE A 95 12.53 19.35 -2.83
C PHE A 95 13.49 20.13 -3.75
N ASP A 96 14.68 19.59 -3.99
CA ASP A 96 15.56 20.10 -5.06
C ASP A 96 14.99 19.70 -6.42
N LYS A 97 14.82 20.66 -7.34
CA LYS A 97 14.32 20.37 -8.70
C LYS A 97 15.22 19.41 -9.48
N GLU A 98 16.50 19.29 -9.12
CA GLU A 98 17.39 18.28 -9.70
C GLU A 98 17.01 16.84 -9.30
N ASN A 99 16.35 16.70 -8.15
CA ASN A 99 15.88 15.43 -7.58
C ASN A 99 14.37 15.21 -7.81
N ALA A 100 13.72 16.08 -8.58
CA ALA A 100 12.30 15.99 -8.85
C ALA A 100 11.90 14.63 -9.46
N PRO A 101 10.62 14.23 -9.30
CA PRO A 101 10.10 13.03 -9.95
C PRO A 101 10.41 13.04 -11.44
N LYS A 102 10.73 11.86 -11.98
CA LYS A 102 11.09 11.72 -13.41
C LYS A 102 9.91 11.94 -14.34
N ASP A 103 8.69 11.74 -13.84
CA ASP A 103 7.44 11.96 -14.55
C ASP A 103 6.89 13.37 -14.31
N ASN A 104 5.65 13.60 -14.72
CA ASN A 104 5.00 14.89 -14.53
C ASN A 104 4.73 15.10 -13.02
N ILE A 105 5.17 16.23 -12.48
CA ILE A 105 4.99 16.55 -11.06
C ILE A 105 3.52 16.62 -10.62
N ASP A 106 2.60 17.00 -11.50
CA ASP A 106 1.17 16.96 -11.22
C ASP A 106 0.70 15.50 -11.03
N VAL A 107 1.20 14.59 -11.88
CA VAL A 107 0.86 13.15 -11.80
C VAL A 107 1.46 12.53 -10.53
N PHE A 108 2.69 12.90 -10.20
CA PHE A 108 3.33 12.51 -8.94
C PHE A 108 2.51 12.99 -7.73
N ALA A 109 2.11 14.27 -7.72
CA ALA A 109 1.34 14.87 -6.63
C ALA A 109 0.00 14.13 -6.42
N GLU A 110 -0.73 13.81 -7.49
CA GLU A 110 -1.97 13.03 -7.38
C GLU A 110 -1.71 11.59 -6.92
N ARG A 111 -0.63 10.95 -7.39
CA ARG A 111 -0.26 9.57 -6.99
C ARG A 111 0.09 9.44 -5.51
N VAL A 112 0.72 10.46 -4.90
CA VAL A 112 1.01 10.45 -3.46
C VAL A 112 -0.24 10.67 -2.61
N LEU A 113 -1.30 11.25 -3.18
CA LEU A 113 -2.59 11.51 -2.52
C LEU A 113 -3.63 10.39 -2.67
N GLU A 114 -3.33 9.32 -3.40
CA GLU A 114 -4.20 8.14 -3.45
C GLU A 114 -4.55 7.65 -2.04
N LYS A 115 -5.79 7.28 -1.77
CA LYS A 115 -6.21 6.93 -0.42
C LYS A 115 -5.52 5.67 0.10
N ARG A 116 -5.39 4.64 -0.75
CA ARG A 116 -4.75 3.33 -0.49
C ARG A 116 -5.37 2.52 0.64
N LEU A 117 -6.69 2.62 0.79
CA LEU A 117 -7.47 1.90 1.78
C LEU A 117 -7.78 0.49 1.28
N LEU A 118 -7.18 -0.50 1.94
CA LEU A 118 -7.47 -1.92 1.80
C LEU A 118 -8.52 -2.32 2.83
N GLU A 119 -9.55 -3.06 2.41
CA GLU A 119 -10.56 -3.63 3.32
C GLU A 119 -10.87 -5.07 2.94
N PHE A 120 -10.80 -5.97 3.91
CA PHE A 120 -11.40 -7.29 3.81
C PHE A 120 -12.80 -7.23 4.40
N ARG A 121 -13.78 -7.80 3.69
CA ARG A 121 -15.18 -7.74 4.10
C ARG A 121 -15.87 -9.09 4.04
N LYS A 122 -16.70 -9.36 5.03
CA LYS A 122 -17.51 -10.57 5.10
C LYS A 122 -18.77 -10.41 4.24
N GLY A 123 -18.65 -10.75 2.97
CA GLY A 123 -19.66 -10.59 1.94
C GLY A 123 -19.07 -10.00 0.66
N GLU A 124 -19.90 -9.41 -0.21
CA GLU A 124 -19.50 -8.84 -1.52
C GLU A 124 -20.03 -7.41 -1.71
N LYS A 125 -20.72 -6.85 -0.73
CA LYS A 125 -21.33 -5.53 -0.86
C LYS A 125 -20.45 -4.44 -0.26
N PRO A 126 -20.51 -3.20 -0.80
CA PRO A 126 -19.82 -2.04 -0.24
C PRO A 126 -20.29 -1.61 1.16
N ASP A 127 -21.26 -2.28 1.77
CA ASP A 127 -21.74 -2.03 3.13
C ASP A 127 -21.64 -3.27 4.04
N ASP A 128 -21.06 -4.37 3.54
CA ASP A 128 -20.79 -5.55 4.36
C ASP A 128 -19.68 -5.26 5.40
N GLU A 129 -19.70 -6.05 6.47
CA GLU A 129 -18.81 -5.91 7.64
C GLU A 129 -17.33 -5.94 7.24
N VAL A 130 -16.59 -4.88 7.57
CA VAL A 130 -15.13 -4.82 7.45
C VAL A 130 -14.51 -5.62 8.59
N ILE A 131 -13.64 -6.56 8.24
CA ILE A 131 -12.98 -7.47 9.20
C ILE A 131 -11.49 -7.17 9.38
N LEU A 132 -10.81 -6.69 8.33
CA LEU A 132 -9.38 -6.38 8.33
C LEU A 132 -9.12 -5.17 7.43
N THR A 133 -8.08 -4.41 7.75
CA THR A 133 -7.64 -3.24 6.98
C THR A 133 -6.12 -3.23 6.79
N ASN A 134 -5.56 -2.13 6.26
CA ASN A 134 -4.09 -1.95 6.19
C ASN A 134 -3.41 -2.13 7.55
N ASP A 135 -4.05 -1.76 8.65
CA ASP A 135 -3.48 -1.87 10.02
C ASP A 135 -3.22 -3.33 10.44
N ASP A 136 -3.83 -4.28 9.76
CA ASP A 136 -3.69 -5.72 10.02
C ASP A 136 -2.61 -6.38 9.12
N VAL A 137 -2.07 -5.62 8.16
CA VAL A 137 -1.04 -6.09 7.23
C VAL A 137 0.35 -5.85 7.83
N GLU A 138 1.14 -6.91 7.90
CA GLU A 138 2.58 -6.81 8.20
C GLU A 138 3.39 -6.50 6.95
N LYS A 139 3.02 -7.13 5.83
CA LYS A 139 3.72 -6.95 4.56
C LYS A 139 2.84 -7.28 3.36
N ALA A 140 2.98 -6.52 2.27
CA ALA A 140 2.51 -6.91 0.95
C ALA A 140 3.63 -6.92 -0.11
N GLU A 141 3.70 -7.96 -0.93
CA GLU A 141 4.72 -8.09 -1.97
C GLU A 141 4.21 -8.80 -3.24
N ASN A 142 4.83 -8.49 -4.38
CA ASN A 142 4.64 -9.30 -5.59
C ASN A 142 5.34 -10.66 -5.41
N VAL A 143 4.63 -11.73 -5.69
CA VAL A 143 5.17 -13.09 -5.80
C VAL A 143 4.82 -13.71 -7.14
N ILE A 144 5.79 -14.41 -7.74
CA ILE A 144 5.59 -15.17 -8.98
C ILE A 144 5.38 -16.63 -8.61
N MET A 145 4.25 -17.20 -9.02
CA MET A 145 3.91 -18.61 -8.75
C MET A 145 3.68 -19.38 -10.05
N ALA A 146 3.92 -20.69 -10.00
CA ALA A 146 3.63 -21.58 -11.11
C ALA A 146 2.15 -22.01 -11.10
N GLU A 147 1.51 -21.91 -12.25
CA GLU A 147 0.16 -22.38 -12.50
C GLU A 147 0.10 -23.89 -12.71
N THR A 148 -1.13 -24.43 -12.70
CA THR A 148 -1.36 -25.86 -12.97
C THR A 148 -0.93 -26.27 -14.38
N ASP A 149 -0.94 -25.36 -15.35
CA ASP A 149 -0.49 -25.61 -16.73
C ASP A 149 1.02 -25.39 -16.93
N GLY A 150 1.74 -25.04 -15.86
CA GLY A 150 3.19 -24.79 -15.88
C GLY A 150 3.57 -23.38 -16.35
N SER A 151 2.62 -22.50 -16.64
CA SER A 151 2.89 -21.08 -16.82
C SER A 151 3.23 -20.41 -15.47
N MET A 152 3.80 -19.21 -15.53
CA MET A 152 4.11 -18.40 -14.34
C MET A 152 3.21 -17.17 -14.37
N SER A 153 2.60 -16.84 -13.24
CA SER A 153 1.77 -15.65 -13.08
C SER A 153 2.22 -14.83 -11.87
N ASP A 154 2.02 -13.51 -11.96
CA ASP A 154 2.26 -12.58 -10.86
C ASP A 154 1.04 -12.48 -9.95
N TYR A 155 1.31 -12.41 -8.65
CA TYR A 155 0.32 -12.36 -7.58
C TYR A 155 0.73 -11.31 -6.55
N VAL A 156 -0.25 -10.81 -5.78
CA VAL A 156 0.04 -10.02 -4.58
C VAL A 156 -0.13 -10.91 -3.36
N SER A 157 0.95 -11.13 -2.63
CA SER A 157 0.95 -11.81 -1.34
C SER A 157 0.80 -10.79 -0.23
N ILE A 158 -0.13 -11.03 0.69
CA ILE A 158 -0.32 -10.27 1.93
C ILE A 158 0.02 -11.19 3.08
N GLN A 159 0.94 -10.76 3.92
CA GLN A 159 1.21 -11.32 5.23
C GLN A 159 0.54 -10.42 6.27
N PHE A 160 -0.35 -10.99 7.08
CA PHE A 160 -0.96 -10.30 8.20
C PHE A 160 -0.04 -10.32 9.42
N ASN A 161 -0.17 -9.30 10.26
CA ASN A 161 0.44 -9.27 11.58
C ASN A 161 -0.30 -10.25 12.54
N ASP A 162 0.13 -10.32 13.81
CA ASP A 162 -0.44 -11.25 14.79
C ASP A 162 -1.96 -11.09 14.97
N HIS A 163 -2.44 -9.84 15.07
CA HIS A 163 -3.86 -9.54 15.20
C HIS A 163 -4.64 -9.94 13.94
N GLY A 164 -4.15 -9.52 12.77
CA GLY A 164 -4.76 -9.86 11.49
C GLY A 164 -4.79 -11.36 11.23
N THR A 165 -3.75 -12.09 11.64
CA THR A 165 -3.68 -13.56 11.51
C THR A 165 -4.76 -14.25 12.34
N GLU A 166 -4.97 -13.82 13.57
CA GLU A 166 -6.01 -14.38 14.45
C GLU A 166 -7.42 -14.13 13.87
N VAL A 167 -7.71 -12.87 13.52
CA VAL A 167 -9.01 -12.48 12.94
C VAL A 167 -9.27 -13.18 11.61
N PHE A 168 -8.26 -13.28 10.73
CA PHE A 168 -8.39 -13.97 9.45
C PHE A 168 -8.65 -15.48 9.64
N ALA A 169 -7.99 -16.12 10.60
CA ALA A 169 -8.22 -17.53 10.92
C ALA A 169 -9.65 -17.78 11.43
N ASP A 170 -10.14 -16.93 12.33
CA ASP A 170 -11.49 -17.04 12.88
C ASP A 170 -12.56 -16.86 11.80
N VAL A 171 -12.44 -15.81 10.98
CA VAL A 171 -13.41 -15.54 9.91
C VAL A 171 -13.36 -16.62 8.83
N THR A 172 -12.18 -17.06 8.42
CA THR A 172 -12.09 -18.16 7.44
C THR A 172 -12.60 -19.49 8.01
N SER A 173 -12.51 -19.72 9.33
CA SER A 173 -13.13 -20.88 9.98
C SER A 173 -14.66 -20.81 9.92
N GLU A 174 -15.24 -19.64 10.17
CA GLU A 174 -16.68 -19.44 10.08
C GLU A 174 -17.21 -19.60 8.64
N LEU A 175 -16.47 -19.07 7.66
CA LEU A 175 -16.88 -19.05 6.26
C LEU A 175 -16.59 -20.37 5.52
N ALA A 176 -15.73 -21.24 6.06
CA ALA A 176 -15.31 -22.47 5.40
C ALA A 176 -16.50 -23.36 5.01
N GLY A 177 -16.59 -23.67 3.71
CA GLY A 177 -17.65 -24.52 3.16
C GLY A 177 -19.02 -23.83 3.05
N THR A 178 -19.08 -22.52 3.29
CA THR A 178 -20.26 -21.70 3.00
C THR A 178 -20.14 -21.02 1.64
N ASP A 179 -21.26 -20.51 1.12
CA ASP A 179 -21.29 -19.72 -0.11
C ASP A 179 -21.08 -18.21 0.16
N THR A 180 -20.78 -17.82 1.40
CA THR A 180 -20.54 -16.42 1.76
C THR A 180 -19.12 -16.03 1.34
N PRO A 181 -18.96 -15.02 0.47
CA PRO A 181 -17.64 -14.59 0.03
C PRO A 181 -16.91 -13.82 1.11
N LEU A 182 -15.58 -13.90 1.09
CA LEU A 182 -14.68 -13.00 1.79
C LEU A 182 -14.08 -12.06 0.75
N SER A 183 -14.61 -10.84 0.64
CA SER A 183 -14.19 -9.90 -0.39
C SER A 183 -13.02 -9.04 0.04
N ILE A 184 -12.25 -8.59 -0.96
CA ILE A 184 -11.10 -7.71 -0.84
C ILE A 184 -11.41 -6.47 -1.66
N TRP A 185 -11.31 -5.32 -1.01
CA TRP A 185 -11.59 -4.01 -1.58
C TRP A 185 -10.36 -3.13 -1.49
N PHE A 186 -10.16 -2.29 -2.49
CA PHE A 186 -9.10 -1.30 -2.49
C PHE A 186 -9.66 0.02 -3.00
N ASP A 187 -9.59 1.07 -2.19
CA ASP A 187 -10.18 2.38 -2.45
C ASP A 187 -11.67 2.31 -2.86
N GLY A 188 -12.41 1.36 -2.26
CA GLY A 188 -13.83 1.13 -2.54
C GLY A 188 -14.12 0.37 -3.83
N GLU A 189 -13.09 -0.04 -4.58
CA GLU A 189 -13.23 -0.95 -5.72
C GLU A 189 -13.09 -2.40 -5.26
N LEU A 190 -14.02 -3.27 -5.68
CA LEU A 190 -13.96 -4.69 -5.40
C LEU A 190 -12.82 -5.33 -6.23
N LEU A 191 -11.76 -5.78 -5.56
CA LEU A 191 -10.67 -6.51 -6.20
C LEU A 191 -11.05 -7.97 -6.40
N SER A 192 -11.55 -8.65 -5.36
CA SER A 192 -11.97 -10.04 -5.48
C SER A 192 -12.99 -10.42 -4.41
N ALA A 193 -13.76 -11.48 -4.66
CA ALA A 193 -14.77 -12.02 -3.75
C ALA A 193 -14.79 -13.56 -3.73
N PRO A 194 -13.68 -14.21 -3.32
CA PRO A 194 -13.61 -15.66 -3.23
C PRO A 194 -14.49 -16.22 -2.11
N THR A 195 -14.96 -17.47 -2.30
CA THR A 195 -15.50 -18.27 -1.19
C THR A 195 -14.40 -19.04 -0.48
N VAL A 196 -14.52 -19.15 0.84
CA VAL A 196 -13.55 -19.85 1.67
C VAL A 196 -13.87 -21.35 1.67
N ARG A 197 -12.91 -22.17 1.22
CA ARG A 197 -13.07 -23.63 1.17
C ARG A 197 -12.60 -24.33 2.45
N GLU A 198 -11.52 -23.82 3.03
CA GLU A 198 -10.88 -24.37 4.23
C GLU A 198 -10.39 -23.20 5.10
N THR A 199 -10.28 -23.43 6.40
CA THR A 199 -9.75 -22.45 7.35
C THR A 199 -8.30 -22.12 7.04
N ILE A 200 -7.93 -20.85 7.14
CA ILE A 200 -6.58 -20.35 6.82
C ILE A 200 -5.95 -19.80 8.10
N THR A 201 -4.99 -20.53 8.66
CA THR A 201 -4.41 -20.21 9.98
C THR A 201 -2.98 -19.67 9.92
N ASN A 202 -2.40 -19.55 8.72
CA ASN A 202 -1.01 -19.12 8.55
C ASN A 202 -0.85 -17.59 8.36
N GLY A 203 -1.95 -16.83 8.37
CA GLY A 203 -1.91 -15.38 8.26
C GLY A 203 -1.48 -14.87 6.88
N THR A 204 -1.55 -15.69 5.84
CA THR A 204 -1.17 -15.28 4.47
C THR A 204 -2.37 -15.33 3.54
N CYS A 205 -2.52 -14.31 2.71
CA CYS A 205 -3.54 -14.23 1.66
C CYS A 205 -2.88 -13.95 0.30
N ILE A 206 -3.37 -14.59 -0.75
CA ILE A 206 -2.93 -14.34 -2.13
C ILE A 206 -4.07 -13.69 -2.91
N ILE A 207 -3.80 -12.50 -3.45
CA ILE A 207 -4.65 -11.81 -4.40
C ILE A 207 -4.14 -12.13 -5.80
N SER A 208 -4.99 -12.72 -6.61
CA SER A 208 -4.73 -12.97 -8.02
C SER A 208 -5.49 -11.96 -8.88
N GLY A 209 -5.07 -11.84 -10.14
CA GLY A 209 -5.69 -11.00 -11.15
C GLY A 209 -4.95 -11.15 -12.47
N ASP A 210 -5.43 -10.46 -13.51
CA ASP A 210 -4.68 -10.33 -14.77
C ASP A 210 -3.54 -9.31 -14.61
N PHE A 211 -2.67 -9.53 -13.62
CA PHE A 211 -1.53 -8.66 -13.33
C PHE A 211 -0.34 -9.03 -14.20
N ASP A 212 0.43 -8.01 -14.59
CA ASP A 212 1.84 -8.20 -14.90
C ASP A 212 2.70 -7.86 -13.68
N THR A 213 4.00 -8.12 -13.75
CA THR A 213 4.94 -7.89 -12.65
C THR A 213 4.92 -6.46 -12.13
N THR A 214 4.75 -5.48 -13.01
CA THR A 214 4.70 -4.06 -12.61
C THR A 214 3.41 -3.78 -11.86
N ALA A 215 2.26 -4.19 -12.40
CA ALA A 215 0.95 -3.97 -11.80
C ALA A 215 0.82 -4.67 -10.43
N ALA A 216 1.32 -5.90 -10.30
CA ALA A 216 1.32 -6.61 -9.03
C ALA A 216 2.24 -5.93 -7.99
N ALA A 217 3.44 -5.49 -8.40
CA ALA A 217 4.35 -4.79 -7.51
C ALA A 217 3.81 -3.42 -7.07
N GLU A 218 3.16 -2.68 -7.98
CA GLU A 218 2.50 -1.42 -7.66
C GLU A 218 1.35 -1.61 -6.68
N LEU A 219 0.47 -2.60 -6.90
CA LEU A 219 -0.62 -2.88 -5.97
C LEU A 219 -0.10 -3.33 -4.61
N ALA A 220 0.89 -4.23 -4.57
CA ALA A 220 1.52 -4.68 -3.33
C ALA A 220 2.09 -3.50 -2.54
N LYS A 221 2.86 -2.64 -3.20
CA LYS A 221 3.43 -1.42 -2.60
C LYS A 221 2.36 -0.48 -2.05
N LYS A 222 1.26 -0.31 -2.78
CA LYS A 222 0.16 0.54 -2.33
C LYS A 222 -0.51 -0.04 -1.08
N ILE A 223 -0.71 -1.35 -1.02
CA ILE A 223 -1.25 -2.05 0.16
C ILE A 223 -0.31 -1.96 1.37
N ASP A 224 1.01 -2.09 1.13
CA ASP A 224 2.06 -2.03 2.15
C ASP A 224 2.22 -0.63 2.76
N SER A 225 1.71 0.41 2.10
CA SER A 225 1.74 1.79 2.58
C SER A 225 0.51 2.14 3.42
N ALA A 226 0.71 2.95 4.45
CA ALA A 226 -0.37 3.45 5.29
C ALA A 226 -1.39 4.26 4.46
N PRO A 227 -2.70 4.05 4.67
CA PRO A 227 -3.75 4.79 3.98
C PRO A 227 -3.81 6.23 4.48
N LEU A 228 -4.26 7.16 3.62
CA LEU A 228 -4.50 8.53 4.07
C LEU A 228 -5.75 8.57 4.96
N PRO A 229 -5.66 9.10 6.20
CA PRO A 229 -6.77 9.10 7.14
C PRO A 229 -7.87 10.11 6.78
N TYR A 230 -7.53 11.14 6.00
CA TYR A 230 -8.44 12.19 5.54
C TYR A 230 -8.25 12.46 4.06
N GLU A 231 -9.24 13.12 3.46
CA GLU A 231 -9.12 13.64 2.11
C GLU A 231 -8.07 14.76 2.10
N VAL A 232 -7.12 14.67 1.18
CA VAL A 232 -6.04 15.64 1.00
C VAL A 232 -6.01 16.03 -0.48
N SER A 233 -5.83 17.31 -0.77
CA SER A 233 -5.77 17.84 -2.14
C SER A 233 -4.51 18.66 -2.38
N VAL A 234 -4.11 18.77 -3.64
CA VAL A 234 -3.03 19.68 -4.05
C VAL A 234 -3.57 21.10 -4.03
N LYS A 235 -3.03 21.94 -3.14
CA LYS A 235 -3.36 23.37 -3.05
C LYS A 235 -2.54 24.20 -4.02
N GLU A 236 -1.24 23.91 -4.12
CA GLU A 236 -0.31 24.68 -4.92
C GLU A 236 0.91 23.84 -5.31
N ILE A 237 1.41 24.02 -6.54
CA ILE A 237 2.69 23.47 -7.00
C ILE A 237 3.55 24.63 -7.49
N ASN A 238 4.76 24.73 -6.94
CA ASN A 238 5.79 25.67 -7.35
C ASN A 238 6.97 24.88 -7.92
N TYR A 239 7.07 24.85 -9.25
CA TYR A 239 8.08 24.10 -10.00
C TYR A 239 8.80 24.97 -11.02
#